data_AF-A0A2N2D1I8-F1
#
_entry.id   AF-A0A2N2D1I8-F1
#
_cell.length_a   1.000
_cell.length_b   1.000
_cell.length_c   1.000
_cell.angle_alpha   90.00
_cell.angle_beta   90.00
_cell.angle_gamma   90.00
#
_symmetry.space_group_name_H-M   'P 1'
#
loop_
_entity.id
_entity.type
_entity.pdbx_description
1 polymer ?
#
loop_
_entity_poly.entity_id
_entity_poly.type
_entity_poly.pdbx_seq_one_letter_code
_entity_poly.pdbx_strand_id
1 'polypeptide(L)'
;MGVILVVLAGIICLVYTSYFIRIMRGDPQGFEVQMIKALAEWIITKGAVSKRYIWAMFFLSLLVEMLYFWLTIVLINNPVMIALTALFIAVESYHLIRIAVSLNRFFIGKALLSHIFNWRVERASAIFFFTHSFLVLAILIFF
;
A
#
# COMPACT_ATOMS: atom_id res chain seq x y z
N MET A 1 1.43 10.41 -20.74
CA MET A 1 1.62 10.34 -19.26
C MET A 1 0.30 10.27 -18.50
N GLY A 2 -0.73 11.07 -18.86
CA GLY A 2 -2.07 10.96 -18.25
C GLY A 2 -2.67 9.55 -18.25
N VAL A 3 -2.58 8.82 -19.37
CA VAL A 3 -3.07 7.43 -19.47
C VAL A 3 -2.41 6.51 -18.44
N ILE A 4 -1.10 6.67 -18.18
CA ILE A 4 -0.37 5.87 -17.18
C ILE A 4 -0.92 6.16 -15.78
N LEU A 5 -1.15 7.43 -15.45
CA LEU A 5 -1.74 7.81 -14.17
C LEU A 5 -3.16 7.25 -14.00
N VAL A 6 -4.00 7.31 -15.05
CA VAL A 6 -5.35 6.71 -15.01
C VAL A 6 -5.28 5.20 -14.75
N VAL A 7 -4.40 4.48 -15.45
CA VAL A 7 -4.23 3.04 -15.27
C VAL A 7 -3.73 2.72 -13.86
N LEU A 8 -2.70 3.42 -13.37
CA LEU A 8 -2.18 3.21 -12.01
C LEU A 8 -3.24 3.53 -10.94
N ALA A 9 -3.91 4.67 -11.05
CA ALA A 9 -4.97 5.06 -10.12
C ALA A 9 -6.12 4.05 -10.15
N GLY A 10 -6.52 3.57 -11.33
CA GLY A 10 -7.53 2.53 -11.51
C GLY A 10 -7.14 1.21 -10.82
N ILE A 11 -5.92 0.73 -11.04
CA ILE A 11 -5.43 -0.51 -10.42
C ILE A 11 -5.36 -0.37 -8.90
N ILE A 12 -4.77 0.72 -8.39
CA ILE A 12 -4.68 1.00 -6.95
C ILE A 12 -6.08 1.04 -6.35
N CYS A 13 -7.00 1.81 -6.95
CA CYS A 13 -8.37 1.90 -6.50
C CYS A 13 -9.04 0.53 -6.40
N LEU A 14 -8.96 -0.29 -7.46
CA LEU A 14 -9.56 -1.62 -7.51
C LEU A 14 -8.97 -2.59 -6.47
N VAL A 15 -7.64 -2.62 -6.34
CA VAL A 15 -6.96 -3.49 -5.36
C VAL A 15 -7.40 -3.13 -3.95
N TYR A 16 -7.37 -1.85 -3.61
CA TYR A 16 -7.71 -1.38 -2.26
C TYR A 16 -9.22 -1.37 -1.97
N THR A 17 -10.09 -1.35 -2.99
CA THR A 17 -11.56 -1.39 -2.82
C THR A 17 -11.99 -2.57 -1.96
N SER A 18 -11.44 -3.75 -2.23
CA SER A 18 -11.82 -4.99 -1.52
C SER A 18 -11.56 -4.90 -0.01
N TYR A 19 -10.42 -4.29 0.38
CA TYR A 19 -10.05 -4.11 1.77
C TYR A 19 -10.81 -2.93 2.39
N PHE A 20 -10.94 -1.81 1.66
CA PHE A 20 -11.70 -0.65 2.07
C PHE A 20 -13.15 -1.01 2.44
N ILE A 21 -13.85 -1.79 1.60
CA ILE A 21 -15.22 -2.23 1.89
C ILE A 21 -15.30 -3.00 3.21
N ARG A 22 -14.33 -3.88 3.49
CA ARG A 22 -14.29 -4.66 4.75
C ARG A 22 -14.04 -3.77 5.96
N ILE A 23 -13.15 -2.78 5.83
CA ILE A 23 -12.90 -1.78 6.87
C ILE A 23 -14.18 -1.00 7.17
N MET A 24 -14.88 -0.53 6.13
CA MET A 24 -16.14 0.22 6.28
C MET A 24 -17.26 -0.62 6.89
N ARG A 25 -17.27 -1.94 6.68
CA ARG A 25 -18.20 -2.88 7.32
C ARG A 25 -17.86 -3.20 8.78
N GLY A 26 -16.71 -2.75 9.29
CA GLY A 26 -16.27 -2.98 10.66
C GLY A 26 -15.69 -4.38 10.93
N ASP A 27 -15.52 -5.22 9.90
CA ASP A 27 -14.96 -6.58 10.00
C ASP A 27 -13.74 -6.79 9.06
N PRO A 28 -12.66 -6.01 9.20
CA PRO A 28 -11.42 -6.25 8.46
C PRO A 28 -10.63 -7.48 8.94
N GLN A 29 -10.85 -7.94 10.18
CA GLN A 29 -10.01 -8.91 10.87
C GLN A 29 -9.97 -10.26 10.14
N GLY A 30 -11.09 -10.72 9.59
CA GLY A 30 -11.14 -11.96 8.82
C GLY A 30 -10.20 -11.95 7.62
N PHE A 31 -10.07 -10.81 6.93
CA PHE A 31 -9.15 -10.63 5.81
C PHE A 31 -7.70 -10.55 6.27
N GLU A 32 -7.43 -9.81 7.35
CA GLU A 32 -6.09 -9.66 7.93
C GLU A 32 -5.48 -11.00 8.35
N VAL A 33 -6.29 -11.88 8.96
CA VAL A 33 -5.87 -13.23 9.32
C VAL A 33 -5.59 -14.07 8.07
N GLN A 34 -6.42 -13.97 7.04
CA GLN A 34 -6.19 -14.66 5.76
C GLN A 34 -4.88 -14.21 5.10
N MET A 35 -4.59 -12.90 5.12
CA MET A 35 -3.34 -12.35 4.60
C MET A 35 -2.10 -12.91 5.33
N ILE A 36 -2.11 -12.92 6.66
CA ILE A 36 -1.00 -13.50 7.44
C ILE A 36 -0.82 -14.98 7.13
N LYS A 37 -1.93 -15.75 7.05
CA LYS A 37 -1.86 -17.18 6.73
C LYS A 37 -1.27 -17.42 5.35
N ALA A 38 -1.73 -16.70 4.33
CA ALA A 38 -1.21 -16.80 2.97
C ALA A 38 0.28 -16.42 2.91
N LEU A 39 0.70 -15.38 3.64
CA LEU A 39 2.11 -15.00 3.74
C LEU A 39 2.94 -16.10 4.44
N ALA A 40 2.42 -16.68 5.52
CA ALA A 40 3.08 -17.78 6.24
C ALA A 40 3.29 -19.00 5.34
N GLU A 41 2.22 -19.44 4.66
CA GLU A 41 2.24 -20.57 3.72
C GLU A 41 3.26 -20.34 2.60
N TRP A 42 3.32 -19.13 2.06
CA TRP A 42 4.29 -18.80 1.00
C TRP A 42 5.74 -18.79 1.51
N ILE A 43 5.99 -18.27 2.71
CA ILE A 43 7.31 -18.32 3.36
C ILE A 43 7.75 -19.77 3.59
N ILE A 44 6.84 -20.63 4.06
CA ILE A 44 7.10 -22.06 4.26
C ILE A 44 7.41 -22.73 2.92
N THR A 45 6.61 -22.45 1.88
CA THR A 45 6.74 -23.08 0.55
C THR A 45 8.03 -22.68 -0.17
N LYS A 46 8.46 -21.41 -0.04
CA LYS A 46 9.66 -20.88 -0.71
C LYS A 46 10.93 -20.97 0.13
N GLY A 47 10.82 -21.28 1.43
CA GLY A 47 11.95 -21.43 2.34
C GLY A 47 12.84 -20.19 2.39
N ALA A 48 14.16 -20.37 2.38
CA ALA A 48 15.13 -19.28 2.51
C ALA A 48 15.07 -18.23 1.37
N VAL A 49 14.58 -18.60 0.19
CA VAL A 49 14.46 -17.69 -0.97
C VAL A 49 13.32 -16.68 -0.76
N SER A 50 12.34 -16.99 0.10
CA SER A 50 11.21 -16.11 0.44
C SER A 50 11.68 -14.71 0.86
N LYS A 51 12.79 -14.62 1.61
CA LYS A 51 13.37 -13.34 2.04
C LYS A 51 13.67 -12.43 0.86
N ARG A 52 14.35 -12.95 -0.16
CA ARG A 52 14.73 -12.15 -1.35
C ARG A 52 13.49 -11.70 -2.11
N TYR A 53 12.49 -12.57 -2.26
CA TYR A 53 11.25 -12.21 -2.95
C TYR A 53 10.43 -11.18 -2.17
N ILE A 54 10.33 -11.28 -0.84
CA ILE A 54 9.64 -10.29 0.00
C ILE A 54 10.28 -8.92 -0.14
N TRP A 55 11.60 -8.84 -0.04
CA TRP A 55 12.31 -7.58 -0.24
C TRP A 55 12.14 -7.04 -1.65
N ALA A 56 12.19 -7.90 -2.67
CA ALA A 56 11.95 -7.48 -4.05
C ALA A 56 10.53 -6.92 -4.25
N MET A 57 9.50 -7.58 -3.70
CA MET A 57 8.11 -7.09 -3.74
C MET A 57 7.95 -5.77 -2.98
N PHE A 58 8.60 -5.63 -1.83
CA PHE A 58 8.60 -4.39 -1.06
C PHE A 58 9.20 -3.21 -1.85
N PHE A 59 10.37 -3.41 -2.46
CA PHE A 59 11.00 -2.38 -3.31
C PHE A 59 10.19 -2.09 -4.58
N LEU A 60 9.54 -3.10 -5.15
CA LEU A 60 8.67 -2.91 -6.29
C LEU A 60 7.43 -2.09 -5.91
N SER A 61 6.82 -2.35 -4.75
CA SER A 61 5.69 -1.54 -4.22
C SER A 61 6.10 -0.08 -4.06
N LEU A 62 7.24 0.16 -3.40
CA LEU A 62 7.81 1.50 -3.22
C LEU A 62 7.97 2.23 -4.56
N LEU A 63 8.51 1.55 -5.57
CA LEU A 63 8.74 2.16 -6.89
C LEU A 63 7.41 2.52 -7.57
N VAL A 64 6.41 1.64 -7.50
CA VAL A 64 5.07 1.90 -8.05
C VAL A 64 4.40 3.08 -7.35
N GLU A 65 4.49 3.16 -6.03
CA GLU A 65 3.93 4.26 -5.24
C GLU A 65 4.64 5.59 -5.50
N MET A 66 5.97 5.58 -5.56
CA MET A 66 6.76 6.77 -5.93
C MET A 66 6.38 7.28 -7.31
N LEU A 67 6.26 6.39 -8.29
CA LEU A 67 5.84 6.75 -9.64
C LEU A 67 4.43 7.32 -9.65
N TYR A 68 3.50 6.71 -8.90
CA TYR A 68 2.13 7.16 -8.79
C TYR A 68 2.03 8.57 -8.19
N PHE A 69 2.69 8.83 -7.06
CA PHE A 69 2.67 10.15 -6.43
C PHE A 69 3.39 11.21 -7.26
N TRP A 70 4.52 10.87 -7.88
CA TRP A 70 5.22 11.74 -8.81
C TRP A 70 4.31 12.17 -9.97
N LEU A 71 3.67 11.20 -10.64
CA LEU A 71 2.74 11.50 -11.73
C LEU A 71 1.55 12.33 -11.26
N THR A 72 1.04 12.09 -10.05
CA THR A 72 -0.06 12.89 -9.47
C THR A 72 0.35 14.36 -9.32
N ILE A 73 1.52 14.64 -8.75
CA ILE A 73 2.00 16.01 -8.53
C ILE A 73 2.28 16.73 -9.86
N VAL A 74 2.89 16.03 -10.82
CA VAL A 74 3.28 16.64 -12.10
C VAL A 74 2.08 16.87 -13.03
N LEU A 75 1.08 15.98 -13.02
CA LEU A 75 -0.03 16.03 -13.96
C LEU A 75 -1.28 16.74 -13.42
N ILE A 76 -1.49 16.76 -12.10
CA ILE A 76 -2.65 17.41 -11.49
C ILE A 76 -2.24 18.75 -10.90
N ASN A 77 -2.48 19.82 -11.66
CA ASN A 77 -2.21 21.20 -11.22
C ASN A 77 -3.33 21.74 -10.32
N ASN A 78 -3.62 21.04 -9.22
CA ASN A 78 -4.59 21.46 -8.20
C ASN A 78 -3.86 21.57 -6.85
N PRO A 79 -3.82 22.75 -6.22
CA PRO A 79 -3.04 22.96 -4.99
C PRO A 79 -3.54 22.09 -3.82
N VAL A 80 -4.84 21.80 -3.75
CA VAL A 80 -5.42 20.93 -2.73
C VAL A 80 -4.94 19.50 -2.92
N MET A 81 -4.94 19.00 -4.17
CA MET A 81 -4.43 17.66 -4.46
C MET A 81 -2.93 17.54 -4.18
N ILE A 82 -2.15 18.54 -4.56
CA ILE A 82 -0.70 18.54 -4.30
C ILE A 82 -0.43 18.47 -2.79
N ALA A 83 -1.13 19.27 -1.99
CA ALA A 83 -1.02 19.24 -0.53
C ALA A 83 -1.43 17.88 0.06
N LEU A 84 -2.53 17.30 -0.45
CA LEU A 84 -3.00 15.97 -0.03
C LEU A 84 -1.98 14.88 -0.39
N THR A 85 -1.45 14.89 -1.62
CA THR A 85 -0.42 13.95 -2.07
C THR A 85 0.85 14.08 -1.22
N ALA A 86 1.28 15.29 -0.89
CA ALA A 86 2.45 15.52 -0.03
C ALA A 86 2.24 14.96 1.39
N LEU A 87 1.06 15.16 1.97
CA LEU A 87 0.69 14.54 3.25
C LEU A 87 0.73 13.01 3.17
N PHE A 88 0.26 12.44 2.06
CA PHE A 88 0.20 10.99 1.88
C PHE A 88 1.59 10.39 1.71
N ILE A 89 2.48 11.06 0.97
CA ILE A 89 3.89 10.68 0.88
C ILE A 89 4.50 10.60 2.30
N ALA A 90 4.21 11.58 3.18
CA ALA A 90 4.76 11.58 4.54
C ALA A 90 4.23 10.41 5.39
N VAL A 91 2.91 10.17 5.37
CA VAL A 91 2.27 9.06 6.09
C VAL A 91 2.79 7.71 5.58
N GLU A 92 2.87 7.55 4.27
CA GLU A 92 3.30 6.30 3.64
C GLU A 92 4.80 6.05 3.85
N SER A 93 5.63 7.10 3.82
CA SER A 93 7.05 6.96 4.19
C SER A 93 7.22 6.41 5.60
N TYR A 94 6.45 6.92 6.57
CA TYR A 94 6.45 6.38 7.94
C TYR A 94 5.98 4.92 7.97
N HIS A 95 4.93 4.59 7.21
CA HIS A 95 4.41 3.24 7.11
C HIS A 95 5.46 2.24 6.58
N LEU A 96 6.08 2.56 5.44
CA LEU A 96 7.08 1.72 4.78
C LEU A 96 8.33 1.52 5.63
N ILE A 97 8.81 2.55 6.33
CA ILE A 97 9.93 2.42 7.27
C ILE A 97 9.59 1.40 8.36
N ARG A 98 8.36 1.45 8.90
CA ARG A 98 7.92 0.51 9.93
C ARG A 98 7.82 -0.92 9.42
N ILE A 99 7.28 -1.12 8.22
CA ILE A 99 7.24 -2.44 7.57
C ILE A 99 8.66 -2.95 7.35
N ALA A 100 9.56 -2.14 6.80
CA ALA A 100 10.96 -2.52 6.56
C ALA A 100 11.68 -2.94 7.85
N VAL A 101 11.51 -2.19 8.94
CA VAL A 101 12.08 -2.53 10.26
C VAL A 101 11.49 -3.84 10.79
N SER A 102 10.17 -4.02 10.67
CA SER A 102 9.47 -5.21 11.21
C SER A 102 9.79 -6.46 10.39
N LEU A 103 9.86 -6.36 9.06
CA LEU A 103 10.33 -7.40 8.17
C LEU A 103 11.77 -7.80 8.48
N ASN A 104 12.67 -6.82 8.64
CA ASN A 104 14.05 -7.12 9.01
C ASN A 104 14.13 -7.88 10.34
N ARG A 105 13.39 -7.42 11.37
CA ARG A 105 13.30 -8.09 12.68
C ARG A 105 12.75 -9.52 12.57
N PHE A 106 11.76 -9.76 11.72
CA PHE A 106 11.23 -11.09 11.46
C PHE A 106 12.30 -12.01 10.86
N PHE A 107 13.00 -11.58 9.79
CA PHE A 107 14.00 -12.41 9.14
C PHE A 107 15.24 -12.72 9.98
N ILE A 108 15.55 -11.90 10.99
CA ILE A 108 16.62 -12.17 11.96
C ILE A 108 16.11 -12.92 13.22
N GLY A 109 14.85 -13.37 13.23
CA GLY A 109 14.26 -14.16 14.32
C GLY A 109 13.89 -13.37 15.57
N LYS A 110 13.88 -12.03 15.51
CA LYS A 110 13.56 -11.15 16.64
C LYS A 110 12.07 -10.74 16.72
N ALA A 111 11.25 -11.13 15.75
CA ALA A 111 9.82 -10.84 15.71
C ALA A 111 9.02 -11.98 15.08
N LEU A 112 7.76 -12.13 15.51
CA LEU A 112 6.80 -13.05 14.91
C LEU A 112 6.22 -12.47 13.61
N LEU A 113 5.74 -13.35 12.73
CA LEU A 113 5.10 -12.95 11.46
C LEU A 113 3.91 -12.00 11.70
N SER A 114 3.13 -12.24 12.76
CA SER A 114 2.00 -11.40 13.17
C SER A 114 2.39 -9.98 13.57
N HIS A 115 3.68 -9.72 13.86
CA HIS A 115 4.19 -8.40 14.23
C HIS A 115 4.74 -7.61 13.05
N ILE A 116 4.77 -8.19 11.84
CA ILE A 116 5.22 -7.48 10.64
C ILE A 116 4.28 -6.32 10.33
N PHE A 117 2.98 -6.59 10.35
CA PHE A 117 1.95 -5.63 10.01
C PHE A 117 1.40 -4.96 11.25
N ASN A 118 1.30 -3.63 11.22
CA ASN A 118 0.51 -2.91 12.20
C ASN A 118 -0.85 -2.60 11.59
N TRP A 119 -1.83 -3.46 11.86
CA TRP A 119 -3.14 -3.39 11.22
C TRP A 119 -3.85 -2.05 11.32
N ARG A 120 -3.62 -1.26 12.37
CA ARG A 120 -4.18 0.09 12.46
C ARG A 120 -3.61 1.01 11.38
N VAL A 121 -2.31 0.92 11.12
CA VAL A 121 -1.65 1.69 10.05
C VAL A 121 -2.00 1.11 8.68
N GLU A 122 -2.01 -0.22 8.50
CA GLU A 122 -2.43 -0.85 7.24
C GLU A 122 -3.84 -0.41 6.80
N ARG A 123 -4.78 -0.37 7.76
CA ARG A 123 -6.16 0.09 7.50
C ARG A 123 -6.18 1.57 7.10
N ALA A 124 -5.41 2.40 7.79
CA ALA A 124 -5.31 3.82 7.47
C ALA A 124 -4.71 4.03 6.07
N SER A 125 -3.60 3.35 5.75
CA SER A 125 -3.00 3.37 4.41
C SER A 125 -3.97 2.88 3.34
N ALA A 126 -4.72 1.80 3.59
CA ALA A 126 -5.73 1.30 2.64
C ALA A 126 -6.85 2.32 2.37
N ILE A 127 -7.37 2.97 3.42
CA ILE A 127 -8.37 4.05 3.28
C ILE A 127 -7.78 5.22 2.49
N PHE A 128 -6.56 5.62 2.80
CA PHE A 128 -5.89 6.72 2.12
C PHE A 128 -5.65 6.39 0.64
N PHE A 129 -5.00 5.28 0.30
CA PHE A 129 -4.77 4.88 -1.08
C PHE A 129 -6.07 4.78 -1.88
N PHE A 130 -7.12 4.16 -1.32
CA PHE A 130 -8.42 4.11 -1.98
C PHE A 130 -8.97 5.52 -2.23
N THR A 131 -9.02 6.36 -1.20
CA THR A 131 -9.61 7.70 -1.28
C THR A 131 -8.84 8.60 -2.25
N HIS A 132 -7.51 8.60 -2.20
CA HIS A 132 -6.70 9.43 -3.09
C HIS A 132 -6.72 8.92 -4.52
N SER A 133 -6.65 7.60 -4.74
CA SER A 133 -6.78 7.05 -6.09
C SER A 133 -8.16 7.33 -6.69
N PHE A 134 -9.22 7.26 -5.90
CA PHE A 134 -10.56 7.69 -6.30
C PHE A 134 -10.63 9.18 -6.67
N LEU A 135 -10.07 10.07 -5.84
CA LEU A 135 -10.03 11.51 -6.14
C LEU A 135 -9.23 11.82 -7.41
N VAL A 136 -8.08 11.17 -7.60
CA VAL A 136 -7.27 11.29 -8.82
C VAL A 136 -8.09 10.87 -10.04
N LEU A 137 -8.79 9.74 -9.99
CA LEU A 137 -9.65 9.29 -11.09
C LEU A 137 -10.79 10.29 -11.35
N ALA A 138 -11.47 10.77 -10.31
CA ALA A 138 -12.54 11.75 -10.45
C ALA A 138 -12.02 13.02 -11.14
N ILE A 139 -10.86 13.53 -10.71
CA ILE A 139 -10.27 14.72 -11.32
C ILE A 139 -9.96 14.47 -12.79
N LEU A 140 -9.30 13.36 -13.13
CA LEU A 140 -8.91 13.04 -14.52
C LEU A 140 -10.10 12.75 -15.45
N ILE A 141 -11.27 12.38 -14.91
CA ILE A 141 -12.49 12.13 -15.70
C ILE A 141 -13.26 13.43 -15.94
N PHE A 142 -13.32 14.30 -14.94
CA PHE A 142 -14.18 15.49 -14.97
C PHE A 142 -13.45 16.79 -15.35
N PHE A 143 -12.12 16.82 -15.31
CA PHE A 143 -11.28 18.00 -15.57
C PHE A 143 -10.07 17.63 -16.43
#